data_AF-A0A8T4FL93-F1
#
_entry.id   AF-A0A8T4FL93-F1
#
_cell.length_a   1.000
_cell.length_b   1.000
_cell.length_c   1.000
_cell.angle_alpha   90.00
_cell.angle_beta   90.00
_cell.angle_gamma   90.00
#
_symmetry.space_group_name_H-M   'P 1'
#
loop_
_entity.id
_entity.type
_entity.pdbx_description
1 polymer ?
#
loop_
_entity_poly.entity_id
_entity_poly.type
_entity_poly.pdbx_seq_one_letter_code
_entity_poly.pdbx_strand_id
1 'polypeptide(L)'
;VGSGENVIAVVYKNTGQATAYQAQGRISVVSPFSSSDTNSYIGDIAPGEEKTAYYKIKVASDATPKDYSLDSEIRYTDSENNNYVSDTVKVIVSYQESAPTGTIIIIVLVIVIAGAGYYLYSRKKNN
;
A
#
# COMPACT_ATOMS: atom_id res chain seq x y z
N VAL A 1 -24.13 -12.08 9.10
CA VAL A 1 -22.86 -12.54 8.50
C VAL A 1 -22.16 -11.30 7.97
N GLY A 2 -21.01 -10.91 8.51
CA GLY A 2 -20.34 -9.66 8.11
C GLY A 2 -19.12 -9.25 8.92
N SER A 3 -18.85 -9.89 10.05
CA SER A 3 -17.64 -9.67 10.88
C SER A 3 -16.42 -10.43 10.37
N GLY A 4 -16.29 -10.58 9.04
CA GLY A 4 -15.18 -11.31 8.41
C GLY A 4 -13.96 -10.41 8.28
N GLU A 5 -12.78 -10.93 8.60
CA GLU A 5 -11.54 -10.33 8.14
C GLU A 5 -11.57 -10.28 6.61
N ASN A 6 -11.46 -9.08 6.05
CA ASN A 6 -11.34 -8.85 4.62
C ASN A 6 -9.86 -8.70 4.28
N VAL A 7 -9.47 -9.12 3.07
CA VAL A 7 -8.11 -8.90 2.58
C VAL A 7 -8.19 -7.90 1.43
N ILE A 8 -7.39 -6.85 1.51
CA ILE A 8 -7.18 -5.92 0.40
C ILE A 8 -5.83 -6.18 -0.25
N ALA A 9 -5.80 -6.12 -1.58
CA ALA A 9 -4.60 -6.25 -2.38
C ALA A 9 -4.15 -4.87 -2.85
N VAL A 10 -2.97 -4.42 -2.43
CA VAL A 10 -2.39 -3.14 -2.86
C VAL A 10 -1.24 -3.43 -3.81
N VAL A 11 -1.36 -2.95 -5.05
CA VAL A 11 -0.31 -3.10 -6.05
C VAL A 11 0.60 -1.88 -6.00
N TYR A 12 1.89 -2.13 -5.84
CA TYR A 12 2.92 -1.12 -5.86
C TYR A 12 3.81 -1.28 -7.07
N LYS A 13 4.09 -0.16 -7.74
CA LYS A 13 5.03 -0.09 -8.85
C LYS A 13 6.25 0.70 -8.45
N ASN A 14 7.44 0.14 -8.70
CA ASN A 14 8.67 0.91 -8.62
C ASN A 14 8.83 1.73 -9.91
N THR A 15 8.71 3.05 -9.85
CA THR A 15 8.97 3.93 -11.00
C THR A 15 10.29 4.68 -10.90
N GLY A 16 11.14 4.31 -9.93
CA GLY A 16 12.53 4.71 -9.89
C GLY A 16 13.38 3.95 -10.92
N GLN A 17 14.64 4.35 -11.02
CA GLN A 17 15.64 3.73 -11.90
C GLN A 17 16.48 2.64 -11.20
N ALA A 18 16.28 2.45 -9.89
CA ALA A 18 17.01 1.49 -9.07
C ALA A 18 16.06 0.53 -8.38
N THR A 19 16.54 -0.69 -8.10
CA THR A 19 15.80 -1.71 -7.35
C THR A 19 15.55 -1.23 -5.92
N ALA A 20 14.31 -1.37 -5.45
CA ALA A 20 13.95 -1.20 -4.05
C ALA A 20 14.10 -2.55 -3.34
N TYR A 21 15.10 -2.69 -2.48
CA TYR A 21 15.38 -3.95 -1.79
C TYR A 21 14.58 -4.08 -0.51
N GLN A 22 14.28 -5.33 -0.13
CA GLN A 22 13.61 -5.69 1.11
C GLN A 22 12.34 -4.85 1.38
N ALA A 23 11.58 -4.54 0.32
CA ALA A 23 10.45 -3.65 0.41
C ALA A 23 9.38 -4.22 1.35
N GLN A 24 8.91 -3.36 2.24
CA GLN A 24 7.82 -3.62 3.17
C GLN A 24 6.77 -2.53 2.99
N GLY A 25 5.59 -2.91 2.55
CA GLY A 25 4.47 -1.99 2.47
C GLY A 25 3.81 -1.83 3.83
N ARG A 26 3.38 -0.61 4.15
CA ARG A 26 2.63 -0.27 5.34
C ARG A 26 1.33 0.42 4.96
N ILE A 27 0.26 0.13 5.71
CA ILE A 27 -1.03 0.79 5.55
C ILE A 27 -1.49 1.47 6.85
N SER A 28 -1.93 2.71 6.73
CA SER A 28 -2.55 3.48 7.80
C SER A 28 -4.06 3.25 7.77
N VAL A 29 -4.52 2.46 8.73
CA VAL A 29 -5.93 2.09 8.86
C VAL A 29 -6.58 2.94 9.95
N VAL A 30 -7.71 3.57 9.62
CA VAL A 30 -8.49 4.41 10.53
C VAL A 30 -9.96 4.00 10.50
N SER A 31 -10.73 4.41 11.51
CA SER A 31 -12.17 4.14 11.60
C SER A 31 -12.90 4.52 10.30
N PRO A 32 -13.81 3.67 9.78
CA PRO A 32 -14.40 2.49 10.41
C PRO A 32 -13.60 1.19 10.20
N PHE A 33 -12.39 1.28 9.66
CA PHE A 33 -11.53 0.11 9.47
C PHE A 33 -10.62 -0.10 10.67
N SER A 34 -10.26 -1.35 10.91
CA SER A 34 -9.23 -1.74 11.85
C SER A 34 -8.41 -2.88 11.27
N SER A 35 -7.17 -3.03 11.72
CA SER A 35 -6.32 -4.14 11.36
C SER A 35 -5.48 -4.59 12.55
N SER A 36 -5.24 -5.89 12.66
CA SER A 36 -4.26 -6.45 13.57
C SER A 36 -2.83 -6.41 13.03
N ASP A 37 -2.66 -6.27 11.71
CA ASP A 37 -1.36 -6.17 11.05
C ASP A 37 -1.42 -5.19 9.87
N THR A 38 -0.63 -4.14 9.97
CA THR A 38 -0.57 -3.06 8.98
C THR A 38 0.66 -3.13 8.10
N ASN A 39 1.51 -4.15 8.26
CA ASN A 39 2.71 -4.33 7.48
C ASN A 39 2.58 -5.55 6.57
N SER A 40 3.20 -5.49 5.40
CA SER A 40 3.30 -6.61 4.47
C SER A 40 4.69 -6.62 3.86
N TYR A 41 5.41 -7.73 4.00
CA TYR A 41 6.68 -7.92 3.30
C TYR A 41 6.42 -8.22 1.82
N ILE A 42 7.12 -7.50 0.94
CA ILE A 42 6.96 -7.58 -0.53
C ILE A 42 8.22 -8.17 -1.17
N GLY A 43 9.39 -7.92 -0.57
CA GLY A 43 10.70 -8.31 -1.10
C GLY A 43 11.25 -7.27 -2.07
N ASP A 44 12.14 -7.67 -2.96
CA ASP A 44 12.80 -6.72 -3.87
C ASP A 44 11.87 -6.33 -5.02
N ILE A 45 11.88 -5.06 -5.45
CA ILE A 45 11.06 -4.56 -6.56
C ILE A 45 11.99 -3.86 -7.57
N ALA A 46 12.21 -4.50 -8.71
CA ALA A 46 13.04 -3.97 -9.78
C ALA A 46 12.42 -2.72 -10.44
N PRO A 47 13.21 -1.90 -11.15
CA PRO A 47 12.68 -0.76 -11.91
C PRO A 47 11.57 -1.17 -12.88
N GLY A 48 10.41 -0.52 -12.78
CA GLY A 48 9.22 -0.81 -13.59
C GLY A 48 8.41 -2.02 -13.15
N GLU A 49 8.89 -2.81 -12.18
CA GLU A 49 8.19 -3.98 -11.65
C GLU A 49 7.01 -3.57 -10.77
N GLU A 50 5.96 -4.38 -10.81
CA GLU A 50 4.78 -4.27 -9.95
C GLU A 50 4.70 -5.47 -9.01
N LYS A 51 4.50 -5.20 -7.72
CA LYS A 51 4.28 -6.23 -6.71
C LYS A 51 3.06 -5.93 -5.86
N THR A 52 2.38 -6.99 -5.43
CA THR A 52 1.16 -6.89 -4.65
C THR A 52 1.44 -7.20 -3.17
N ALA A 53 1.00 -6.31 -2.29
CA ALA A 53 0.90 -6.54 -0.86
C ALA A 53 -0.53 -6.87 -0.45
N TYR A 54 -0.69 -7.68 0.59
CA TYR A 54 -1.99 -8.08 1.10
C TYR A 54 -2.14 -7.61 2.54
N TYR A 55 -3.20 -6.85 2.81
CA TYR A 55 -3.51 -6.35 4.15
C TYR A 55 -4.84 -6.90 4.63
N LYS A 56 -4.85 -7.41 5.85
CA LYS A 56 -6.09 -7.83 6.52
C LYS A 56 -6.73 -6.60 7.13
N ILE A 57 -8.01 -6.37 6.84
CA ILE A 57 -8.79 -5.28 7.43
C ILE A 57 -10.14 -5.81 7.92
N LYS A 58 -10.60 -5.24 9.03
CA LYS A 58 -11.94 -5.45 9.58
C LYS A 58 -12.71 -4.15 9.40
N VAL A 59 -13.97 -4.29 9.02
CA VAL A 59 -14.89 -3.16 8.87
C VAL A 59 -15.83 -3.17 10.08
N ALA A 60 -16.00 -2.02 10.72
CA ALA A 60 -16.97 -1.88 11.79
C ALA A 60 -18.40 -2.10 11.26
N SER A 61 -19.28 -2.68 12.09
CA SER A 61 -20.64 -3.02 11.68
C SER A 61 -21.52 -1.81 11.39
N ASP A 62 -21.14 -0.63 11.88
CA ASP A 62 -21.79 0.66 11.69
C ASP A 62 -21.14 1.50 10.57
N ALA A 63 -20.20 0.92 9.81
CA ALA A 63 -19.59 1.58 8.67
C ALA A 63 -20.65 1.98 7.64
N THR A 64 -20.60 3.23 7.19
CA THR A 64 -21.48 3.72 6.11
C THR A 64 -20.97 3.24 4.75
N PRO A 65 -21.82 2.69 3.87
CA PRO A 65 -21.45 2.40 2.48
C PRO A 65 -20.95 3.66 1.75
N LYS A 66 -19.67 3.67 1.38
CA LYS A 66 -19.01 4.70 0.56
C LYS A 66 -17.57 4.28 0.22
N ASP A 67 -16.93 5.10 -0.60
CA ASP A 67 -15.49 5.01 -0.82
C ASP A 67 -14.73 5.65 0.33
N TYR A 68 -13.73 4.93 0.83
CA TYR A 68 -12.81 5.39 1.85
C TYR A 68 -11.40 5.47 1.28
N SER A 69 -10.61 6.45 1.71
CA SER A 69 -9.19 6.52 1.37
C SER A 69 -8.36 6.14 2.59
N LEU A 70 -7.50 5.16 2.41
CA LEU A 70 -6.47 4.77 3.36
C LEU A 70 -5.11 5.24 2.82
N ASP A 71 -4.20 5.60 3.71
CA ASP A 71 -2.86 5.99 3.32
C ASP A 71 -1.93 4.77 3.37
N SER A 72 -1.00 4.68 2.43
CA SER A 72 -0.04 3.58 2.36
C SER A 72 1.33 4.07 1.92
N GLU A 73 2.38 3.41 2.40
CA GLU A 73 3.77 3.74 2.11
C GLU A 73 4.60 2.46 1.98
N ILE A 74 5.75 2.53 1.31
CA ILE A 74 6.75 1.46 1.29
C ILE A 74 8.01 1.91 2.02
N ARG A 75 8.53 1.05 2.88
CA ARG A 75 9.88 1.12 3.41
C ARG A 75 10.77 0.16 2.64
N TYR A 76 11.94 0.60 2.22
CA TYR A 76 12.86 -0.21 1.42
C TYR A 76 14.31 0.21 1.66
N THR A 77 15.25 -0.62 1.20
CA THR A 77 16.68 -0.30 1.17
C THR A 77 17.18 -0.11 -0.26
N ASP A 78 18.22 0.70 -0.44
CA ASP A 78 18.97 0.76 -1.69
C ASP A 78 20.11 -0.30 -1.71
N SER A 79 20.90 -0.31 -2.78
CA SER A 79 22.06 -1.20 -2.91
C SER A 79 23.17 -0.94 -1.88
N GLU A 80 23.17 0.21 -1.21
CA GLU A 80 24.12 0.58 -0.16
C GLU A 80 23.57 0.28 1.25
N ASN A 81 22.40 -0.38 1.35
CA ASN A 81 21.64 -0.65 2.59
C ASN A 81 21.15 0.62 3.32
N ASN A 82 21.04 1.75 2.63
CA ASN A 82 20.39 2.94 3.18
C ASN A 82 18.88 2.75 3.21
N ASN A 83 18.23 3.12 4.32
CA ASN A 83 16.79 3.00 4.48
C ASN A 83 16.06 4.20 3.90
N TYR A 84 15.01 3.94 3.13
CA TYR A 84 14.13 4.95 2.55
C TYR A 84 12.66 4.64 2.84
N VAL A 85 11.84 5.69 2.79
CA VAL A 85 10.38 5.62 2.83
C VAL A 85 9.87 6.28 1.55
N SER A 86 8.89 5.67 0.90
CA SER A 86 8.24 6.26 -0.27
C SER A 86 7.37 7.45 0.10
N ASP A 87 6.92 8.17 -0.93
CA ASP A 87 5.76 9.04 -0.78
C ASP A 87 4.52 8.23 -0.35
N THR A 88 3.59 8.91 0.32
CA THR A 88 2.32 8.33 0.73
C THR A 88 1.37 8.21 -0.46
N VAL A 89 0.78 7.04 -0.57
CA VAL A 89 -0.14 6.61 -1.61
C VAL A 89 -1.54 6.48 -1.02
N LYS A 90 -2.56 6.98 -1.73
CA LYS A 90 -3.97 6.79 -1.35
C LYS A 90 -4.54 5.49 -1.91
N VAL A 91 -4.87 4.57 -1.03
CA VAL A 91 -5.59 3.33 -1.34
C VAL A 91 -7.09 3.59 -1.19
N ILE A 92 -7.83 3.57 -2.30
CA ILE A 92 -9.29 3.72 -2.27
C ILE A 92 -9.89 2.33 -1.99
N VAL A 93 -10.73 2.26 -0.97
CA VAL A 93 -11.49 1.07 -0.56
C VAL A 93 -12.97 1.40 -0.72
N SER A 94 -13.60 0.82 -1.74
CA SER A 94 -15.05 0.92 -1.93
C SER A 94 -15.76 -0.03 -0.98
N TYR A 95 -16.45 0.51 0.00
CA TYR A 95 -17.34 -0.26 0.87
C TYR A 95 -18.78 -0.08 0.37
N GLN A 96 -19.37 -1.16 -0.11
CA GLN A 96 -20.75 -1.20 -0.59
C GLN A 96 -21.58 -2.06 0.37
N GLU A 97 -22.81 -1.64 0.64
CA GLU A 97 -23.77 -2.47 1.37
C GLU A 97 -24.00 -3.74 0.56
N SER A 98 -23.78 -4.89 1.18
CA SER A 98 -23.93 -6.17 0.50
C SER A 98 -25.38 -6.33 0.01
N ALA A 99 -25.56 -6.53 -1.30
CA ALA A 99 -26.68 -7.30 -1.80
C ALA A 99 -26.76 -8.64 -1.04
N PRO A 100 -27.94 -9.29 -0.91
CA PRO A 100 -28.20 -10.37 0.07
C PRO A 100 -27.29 -11.62 -0.02
N THR A 101 -26.34 -11.67 -0.95
CA THR A 101 -25.33 -12.72 -1.15
C THR A 101 -24.00 -12.52 -0.41
N GLY A 102 -23.82 -11.47 0.40
CA GLY A 102 -22.72 -11.38 1.37
C GLY A 102 -21.29 -11.33 0.80
N THR A 103 -21.13 -10.86 -0.44
CA THR A 103 -19.82 -10.72 -1.09
C THR A 103 -19.39 -9.24 -1.06
N ILE A 104 -18.28 -8.94 -0.38
CA ILE A 104 -17.64 -7.62 -0.40
C ILE A 104 -16.64 -7.60 -1.57
N ILE A 105 -16.82 -6.67 -2.52
CA ILE A 105 -15.90 -6.46 -3.65
C ILE A 105 -14.97 -5.29 -3.29
N ILE A 106 -13.68 -5.54 -3.13
CA ILE A 106 -12.69 -4.49 -2.83
C ILE A 106 -11.85 -4.23 -4.09
N ILE A 107 -12.12 -3.11 -4.76
CA ILE A 107 -11.37 -2.65 -5.92
C ILE A 107 -10.29 -1.70 -5.41
N VAL A 108 -9.01 -2.06 -5.58
CA VAL A 108 -7.89 -1.21 -5.17
C VAL A 108 -7.25 -0.56 -6.40
N LEU A 109 -7.19 0.77 -6.38
CA LEU A 109 -6.53 1.58 -7.39
C LEU A 109 -5.01 1.60 -7.16
N VAL A 110 -4.27 1.27 -8.21
CA VAL A 110 -2.80 1.22 -8.27
C VAL A 110 -2.24 2.64 -8.22
N ILE A 111 -1.35 2.94 -7.26
CA ILE A 111 -0.59 4.20 -7.27
C ILE A 111 0.90 3.91 -7.20
N VAL A 112 1.56 4.55 -8.15
CA VAL A 112 2.98 4.56 -8.47
C VAL A 112 3.81 5.17 -7.34
N ILE A 113 4.88 4.50 -6.92
CA ILE A 113 5.89 5.07 -6.01
C ILE A 113 7.09 5.53 -6.82
N ALA A 114 7.26 6.86 -6.87
CA ALA A 114 8.43 7.51 -7.41
C ALA A 114 9.61 7.39 -6.44
N GLY A 115 10.74 6.91 -6.95
CA GLY A 115 12.01 6.93 -6.22
C GLY A 115 12.51 8.35 -6.01
N ALA A 116 12.06 9.02 -4.94
CA ALA A 116 12.65 10.28 -4.47
C ALA A 116 14.12 10.11 -4.03
N GLY A 117 14.53 8.89 -3.65
CA GLY A 117 15.91 8.59 -3.24
C GLY A 117 16.96 8.88 -4.32
N TYR A 118 16.65 8.63 -5.60
CA TYR A 118 17.61 8.86 -6.70
C TYR A 118 17.73 10.34 -7.09
N TYR A 119 16.65 11.11 -6.98
CA TYR A 119 16.66 12.54 -7.33
C TYR A 119 17.50 13.38 -6.35
N LEU A 120 17.60 12.95 -5.08
CA LEU A 120 18.47 13.62 -4.10
C LEU A 120 19.92 13.11 -4.12
N TYR A 121 20.17 11.84 -4.47
CA TYR A 121 21.54 11.32 -4.60
C TYR A 121 22.29 11.94 -5.79
N SER A 122 21.59 12.17 -6.90
CA SER A 122 22.19 12.72 -8.12
C SER A 122 22.50 14.23 -8.04
N ARG A 123 21.93 14.99 -7.10
CA ARG A 123 22.20 16.43 -6.94
C ARG A 123 23.46 16.75 -6.12
N LYS A 124 24.01 15.80 -5.36
CA LYS A 124 25.19 16.05 -4.50
C LYS A 124 26.54 15.79 -5.19
N LYS A 125 26.56 15.24 -6.40
CA LYS A 125 27.81 14.96 -7.14
C LYS A 125 28.21 16.05 -8.14
N ASN A 126 27.40 17.11 -8.29
CA ASN A 126 27.63 18.19 -9.26
C ASN A 126 27.82 19.58 -8.62
N ASN A 127 28.12 19.67 -7.32
CA ASN A 127 28.52 20.93 -6.67
C ASN A 127 29.85 20.75 -5.92
#